data_AF-A0A966GT45-F1
#
_entry.id   AF-A0A966GT45-F1
#
_cell.length_a   1.000
_cell.length_b   1.000
_cell.length_c   1.000
_cell.angle_alpha   90.00
_cell.angle_beta   90.00
_cell.angle_gamma   90.00
#
_symmetry.space_group_name_H-M   'P 1'
#
loop_
_entity.id
_entity.type
_entity.pdbx_description
1 polymer ?
#
loop_
_entity_poly.entity_id
_entity_poly.type
_entity_poly.pdbx_seq_one_letter_code
_entity_poly.pdbx_strand_id
1 'polypeptide(L)'
;MQKDFKQLRDKVTTYQEVLANTHRYRQEWKDHTRDFIRTSLTQIIDETGLRARITERTQIENLEAVVLDLGRSSSGLSENLENTDLKHTMVKNNGSLIYQQLFNGKIMVMLTNPYIEGYGEPKPARSLEIVRPEELTPTLIYAHTEQLLNDLIEWEDFDDDDHGRKPAFQPIGFQHSLGNGENR
;
A
#
# COMPACT_ATOMS: atom_id res chain seq x y z
N MET A 1 -49.01 3.79 25.50
CA MET A 1 -48.18 3.05 24.53
C MET A 1 -46.75 3.03 25.05
N GLN A 2 -46.38 1.99 25.82
CA GLN A 2 -45.03 1.85 26.36
C GLN A 2 -44.14 1.41 25.19
N LYS A 3 -43.34 2.34 24.65
CA LYS A 3 -42.40 2.01 23.56
C LYS A 3 -41.40 1.00 24.10
N ASP A 4 -41.29 -0.15 23.43
CA ASP A 4 -40.29 -1.16 23.75
C ASP A 4 -38.90 -0.61 23.36
N PHE A 5 -38.20 -0.06 24.34
CA PHE A 5 -36.87 0.55 24.16
C PHE A 5 -35.74 -0.49 24.18
N LYS A 6 -36.03 -1.78 24.27
CA LYS A 6 -35.00 -2.82 24.37
C LYS A 6 -34.00 -2.74 23.22
N GLN A 7 -34.50 -2.75 21.98
CA GLN A 7 -33.64 -2.68 20.78
C GLN A 7 -32.80 -1.41 20.74
N LEU A 8 -33.35 -0.27 21.18
CA LEU A 8 -32.60 0.98 21.23
C LEU A 8 -31.51 0.95 22.30
N ARG A 9 -31.79 0.37 23.49
CA ARG A 9 -30.80 0.21 24.55
C ARG A 9 -29.64 -0.68 24.10
N ASP A 10 -29.95 -1.79 23.43
CA ASP A 10 -28.91 -2.68 22.89
C ASP A 10 -28.00 -1.94 21.89
N LYS A 11 -28.59 -1.11 21.00
CA LYS A 11 -27.80 -0.27 20.08
C LYS A 11 -26.96 0.78 20.78
N VAL A 12 -27.47 1.40 21.86
CA VAL A 12 -26.73 2.37 22.67
C VAL A 12 -25.53 1.68 23.35
N THR A 13 -25.72 0.48 23.91
CA THR A 13 -24.63 -0.30 24.52
C THR A 13 -23.55 -0.63 23.49
N THR A 14 -23.92 -1.17 22.33
CA THR A 14 -22.95 -1.46 21.26
C THR A 14 -22.21 -0.20 20.80
N TYR A 15 -22.90 0.93 20.69
CA TYR A 15 -22.26 2.20 20.32
C TYR A 15 -21.22 2.64 21.36
N GLN A 16 -21.54 2.55 22.65
CA GLN A 16 -20.61 2.86 23.74
C GLN A 16 -19.38 1.95 23.72
N GLU A 17 -19.56 0.66 23.45
CA GLU A 17 -18.46 -0.30 23.29
C GLU A 17 -17.55 0.06 22.11
N VAL A 18 -18.12 0.46 20.97
CA VAL A 18 -17.35 0.88 19.79
C VAL A 18 -16.54 2.16 20.07
N LEU A 19 -17.11 3.12 20.81
CA LEU A 19 -16.38 4.31 21.23
C LEU A 19 -15.23 3.97 22.16
N ALA A 20 -15.47 3.14 23.18
CA ALA A 20 -14.44 2.69 24.11
C ALA A 20 -13.29 1.99 23.38
N ASN A 21 -13.63 1.11 22.43
CA ASN A 21 -12.65 0.44 21.58
C ASN A 21 -11.86 1.43 20.71
N THR A 22 -12.50 2.45 20.14
CA THR A 22 -11.81 3.47 19.34
C THR A 22 -10.74 4.20 20.16
N HIS A 23 -11.07 4.58 21.39
CA HIS A 23 -10.08 5.18 22.30
C HIS A 23 -8.95 4.22 22.65
N ARG A 24 -9.28 2.96 22.98
CA ARG A 24 -8.30 1.92 23.29
C ARG A 24 -7.33 1.70 22.12
N TYR A 25 -7.85 1.53 20.90
CA TYR A 25 -7.01 1.27 19.73
C TYR A 25 -6.09 2.44 19.38
N ARG A 26 -6.58 3.68 19.53
CA ARG A 26 -5.74 4.86 19.32
C ARG A 26 -4.61 4.96 20.33
N GLN A 27 -4.89 4.61 21.59
CA GLN A 27 -3.88 4.59 22.64
C GLN A 27 -2.86 3.48 22.38
N GLU A 28 -3.33 2.28 22.06
CA GLU A 28 -2.48 1.12 21.78
C GLU A 28 -1.53 1.36 20.59
N TRP A 29 -1.99 2.08 19.56
CA TRP A 29 -1.15 2.50 18.45
C TRP A 29 0.05 3.34 18.90
N LYS A 30 -0.20 4.33 19.76
CA LYS A 30 0.82 5.27 20.25
C LYS A 30 1.80 4.58 21.19
N ASP A 31 1.28 3.70 22.05
CA ASP A 31 2.06 3.10 23.13
C ASP A 31 2.87 1.89 22.65
N HIS A 32 2.33 1.11 21.69
CA HIS A 32 2.91 -0.17 21.31
C HIS A 32 2.88 -0.46 19.81
N THR A 33 1.72 -0.33 19.14
CA THR A 33 1.55 -0.96 17.81
C THR A 33 2.46 -0.37 16.75
N ARG A 34 2.68 0.96 16.75
CA ARG A 34 3.57 1.61 15.78
C ARG A 34 5.00 1.08 15.90
N ASP A 35 5.52 1.03 17.12
CA ASP A 35 6.87 0.52 17.39
C ASP A 35 7.00 -0.98 17.11
N PHE A 36 5.94 -1.75 17.39
CA PHE A 36 5.88 -3.16 17.05
C PHE A 36 5.98 -3.40 15.54
N ILE A 37 5.22 -2.64 14.73
CA ILE A 37 5.30 -2.70 13.25
C ILE A 37 6.70 -2.34 12.80
N ARG A 38 7.23 -1.19 13.24
CA ARG A 38 8.57 -0.73 12.86
C ARG A 38 9.62 -1.79 13.17
N THR A 39 9.63 -2.32 14.40
CA THR A 39 10.63 -3.30 14.84
C THR A 39 10.52 -4.60 14.04
N SER A 40 9.31 -5.08 13.78
CA SER A 40 9.09 -6.29 12.98
C SER A 40 9.59 -6.10 11.54
N LEU A 41 9.30 -4.96 10.92
CA LEU A 41 9.79 -4.65 9.57
C LEU A 41 11.31 -4.47 9.54
N THR A 42 11.90 -3.87 10.57
CA THR A 42 13.37 -3.75 10.70
C THR A 42 14.01 -5.13 10.76
N GLN A 43 13.45 -6.03 11.57
CA GLN A 43 13.94 -7.40 11.66
C GLN A 43 13.89 -8.12 10.30
N ILE A 44 12.82 -7.95 9.53
CA ILE A 44 12.73 -8.53 8.18
C ILE A 44 13.84 -8.00 7.27
N ILE A 45 14.10 -6.69 7.28
CA ILE A 45 15.17 -6.08 6.49
C ILE A 45 16.53 -6.69 6.87
N ASP A 46 16.81 -6.75 8.17
CA ASP A 46 18.09 -7.19 8.70
C ASP A 46 18.35 -8.68 8.44
N GLU A 47 17.33 -9.53 8.57
CA GLU A 47 17.46 -10.98 8.38
C GLU A 47 17.47 -11.40 6.91
N THR A 48 16.75 -10.68 6.03
CA THR A 48 16.62 -11.05 4.61
C THR A 48 17.60 -10.31 3.70
N GLY A 49 18.17 -9.19 4.15
CA GLY A 49 18.95 -8.27 3.31
C GLY A 49 18.10 -7.47 2.31
N LEU A 50 16.78 -7.43 2.49
CA LEU A 50 15.87 -6.66 1.64
C LEU A 50 16.28 -5.18 1.65
N ARG A 51 16.55 -4.62 0.47
CA ARG A 51 16.86 -3.19 0.33
C ARG A 51 15.60 -2.35 0.41
N ALA A 52 15.22 -1.99 1.63
CA ALA A 52 14.08 -1.13 1.92
C ALA A 52 14.42 -0.09 3.00
N ARG A 53 13.57 0.94 3.10
CA ARG A 53 13.62 1.97 4.14
C ARG A 53 12.28 2.00 4.86
N ILE A 54 12.32 2.04 6.19
CA ILE A 54 11.13 2.27 6.99
C ILE A 54 10.98 3.77 7.23
N THR A 55 9.79 4.31 6.92
CA THR A 55 9.44 5.71 7.12
C THR A 55 8.17 5.81 7.94
N GLU A 56 8.18 6.66 8.97
CA GLU A 56 6.99 7.00 9.74
C GLU A 56 6.38 8.31 9.24
N ARG A 57 5.05 8.33 9.09
CA ARG A 57 4.27 9.52 8.76
C ARG A 57 3.43 9.88 9.97
N THR A 58 3.85 10.93 10.69
CA THR A 58 3.25 11.34 11.97
C THR A 58 2.65 12.75 11.92
N GLN A 59 2.45 13.30 10.71
CA GLN A 59 1.99 14.69 10.52
C GLN A 59 0.56 14.93 11.03
N ILE A 60 -0.29 13.91 11.04
CA ILE A 60 -1.67 13.99 11.49
C ILE A 60 -1.87 12.94 12.60
N GLU A 61 -2.16 13.43 13.81
CA GLU A 61 -2.44 12.58 14.96
C GLU A 61 -3.68 11.70 14.70
N ASN A 62 -3.62 10.42 15.11
CA ASN A 62 -4.65 9.42 14.87
C ASN A 62 -4.86 9.04 13.39
N LEU A 63 -3.94 9.43 12.52
CA LEU A 63 -3.87 9.06 11.10
C LEU A 63 -2.42 8.80 10.68
N GLU A 64 -1.62 8.31 11.63
CA GLU A 64 -0.21 8.04 11.43
C GLU A 64 -0.03 6.77 10.58
N ALA A 65 1.15 6.63 9.97
CA ALA A 65 1.48 5.42 9.21
C ALA A 65 2.94 4.99 9.37
N VAL A 66 3.18 3.69 9.27
CA VAL A 66 4.50 3.08 9.10
C VAL A 66 4.57 2.52 7.69
N VAL A 67 5.59 2.92 6.94
CA VAL A 67 5.76 2.55 5.52
C VAL A 67 7.09 1.83 5.34
N LEU A 68 7.05 0.60 4.81
CA LEU A 68 8.21 -0.08 4.23
C LEU A 68 8.30 0.33 2.75
N ASP A 69 9.28 1.17 2.42
CA ASP A 69 9.50 1.73 1.09
C ASP A 69 10.70 1.07 0.41
N LEU A 70 10.50 0.48 -0.77
CA LEU A 70 11.55 -0.16 -1.58
C LEU A 70 12.34 0.85 -2.42
N GLY A 71 12.01 2.13 -2.30
CA GLY A 71 12.71 3.24 -2.88
C GLY A 71 12.45 3.39 -4.38
N ARG A 72 13.40 4.07 -5.02
CA ARG A 72 13.34 4.41 -6.43
C ARG A 72 14.57 3.90 -7.14
N SER A 73 14.41 3.52 -8.39
CA SER A 73 15.48 3.03 -9.26
C SER A 73 15.34 3.65 -10.66
N SER A 74 16.40 3.56 -11.46
CA SER A 74 16.27 3.87 -12.89
C SER A 74 15.39 2.80 -13.54
N SER A 75 14.41 3.21 -14.36
CA SER A 75 13.56 2.25 -15.06
C SER A 75 14.24 1.61 -16.28
N GLY A 76 15.39 2.14 -16.72
CA GLY A 76 16.00 1.81 -17.99
C GLY A 76 15.31 2.44 -19.21
N LEU A 77 14.15 3.09 -19.03
CA LEU A 77 13.44 3.81 -20.08
C LEU A 77 13.85 5.28 -20.12
N SER A 78 13.84 5.86 -21.32
CA SER A 78 14.03 7.29 -21.51
C SER A 78 13.17 7.80 -22.64
N GLU A 79 12.57 8.96 -22.45
CA GLU A 79 11.83 9.68 -23.48
C GLU A 79 12.77 10.61 -24.24
N ASN A 80 12.74 10.56 -25.56
CA ASN A 80 13.43 11.55 -26.39
C ASN A 80 12.60 12.83 -26.41
N LEU A 81 13.19 13.95 -26.00
CA LEU A 81 12.50 15.24 -26.04
C LEU A 81 12.48 15.75 -27.48
N GLU A 82 11.29 15.97 -28.03
CA GLU A 82 11.11 16.40 -29.42
C GLU A 82 11.98 17.59 -29.78
N ASN A 83 12.61 17.52 -30.96
CA ASN A 83 13.48 18.57 -31.51
C ASN A 83 14.72 18.89 -30.65
N THR A 84 15.16 17.96 -29.80
CA THR A 84 16.42 18.09 -29.03
C THR A 84 17.18 16.76 -29.01
N ASP A 85 18.49 16.81 -28.74
CA ASP A 85 19.30 15.62 -28.45
C ASP A 85 19.19 15.19 -26.97
N LEU A 86 18.25 15.76 -26.22
CA LEU A 86 18.08 15.52 -24.79
C LEU A 86 17.14 14.33 -24.54
N LYS A 87 17.46 13.58 -23.49
CA LYS A 87 16.67 12.44 -23.02
C LYS A 87 16.19 12.69 -21.60
N HIS A 88 14.92 12.42 -21.36
CA HIS A 88 14.35 12.40 -20.02
C HIS A 88 14.34 10.96 -19.50
N THR A 89 15.21 10.66 -18.53
CA THR A 89 15.25 9.33 -17.90
C THR A 89 14.08 9.15 -16.96
N MET A 90 13.32 8.08 -17.18
CA MET A 90 12.18 7.76 -16.35
C MET A 90 12.62 7.04 -15.06
N VAL A 91 11.94 7.34 -13.95
CA VAL A 91 12.22 6.77 -12.63
C VAL A 91 11.18 5.71 -12.32
N LYS A 92 11.63 4.56 -11.84
CA LYS A 92 10.76 3.50 -11.31
C LYS A 92 10.57 3.69 -9.81
N ASN A 93 9.33 3.68 -9.37
CA ASN A 93 8.99 3.47 -7.96
C ASN A 93 8.86 1.96 -7.72
N ASN A 94 9.56 1.43 -6.71
CA ASN A 94 9.64 0.00 -6.47
C ASN A 94 8.50 -0.54 -5.59
N GLY A 95 7.53 0.30 -5.21
CA GLY A 95 6.40 -0.10 -4.38
C GLY A 95 6.67 -0.02 -2.88
N SER A 96 5.64 -0.30 -2.09
CA SER A 96 5.68 -0.13 -0.64
C SER A 96 4.60 -0.96 0.07
N LEU A 97 4.86 -1.31 1.33
CA LEU A 97 3.88 -1.84 2.27
C LEU A 97 3.58 -0.79 3.34
N ILE A 98 2.30 -0.50 3.55
CA ILE A 98 1.82 0.62 4.36
C ILE A 98 0.90 0.08 5.46
N TYR A 99 1.23 0.40 6.71
CA TYR A 99 0.35 0.23 7.86
C TYR A 99 -0.13 1.60 8.31
N GLN A 100 -1.41 1.90 8.08
CA GLN A 100 -1.99 3.20 8.39
C GLN A 100 -3.05 3.07 9.47
N GLN A 101 -2.93 3.89 10.51
CA GLN A 101 -4.00 4.04 11.48
C GLN A 101 -5.20 4.74 10.85
N LEU A 102 -6.38 4.16 11.02
CA LEU A 102 -7.66 4.75 10.63
C LEU A 102 -8.21 5.62 11.76
N PHE A 103 -9.15 6.50 11.42
CA PHE A 103 -9.80 7.37 12.40
C PHE A 103 -10.42 6.59 13.57
N ASN A 104 -10.85 5.35 13.38
CA ASN A 104 -11.42 4.52 14.46
C ASN A 104 -10.35 3.72 15.25
N GLY A 105 -9.07 4.01 15.02
CA GLY A 105 -7.92 3.37 15.67
C GLY A 105 -7.53 2.00 15.11
N LYS A 106 -8.33 1.42 14.21
CA LYS A 106 -7.93 0.20 13.47
C LYS A 106 -6.78 0.49 12.52
N ILE A 107 -6.14 -0.55 12.03
CA ILE A 107 -4.97 -0.46 11.16
C ILE A 107 -5.37 -0.98 9.79
N MET A 108 -5.30 -0.12 8.78
CA MET A 108 -5.44 -0.50 7.38
C MET A 108 -4.07 -0.89 6.84
N VAL A 109 -3.99 -2.06 6.21
CA VAL A 109 -2.78 -2.56 5.57
C VAL A 109 -2.96 -2.44 4.05
N MET A 110 -2.00 -1.80 3.38
CA MET A 110 -2.07 -1.57 1.94
C MET A 110 -0.72 -1.83 1.27
N LEU A 111 -0.77 -2.19 0.00
CA LEU A 111 0.38 -2.27 -0.89
C LEU A 111 0.28 -1.22 -2.00
N THR A 112 1.41 -0.65 -2.40
CA THR A 112 1.53 0.08 -3.66
C THR A 112 2.41 -0.71 -4.60
N ASN A 113 1.90 -0.99 -5.80
CA ASN A 113 2.64 -1.72 -6.83
C ASN A 113 3.74 -0.84 -7.43
N PRO A 114 4.78 -1.45 -8.03
CA PRO A 114 5.73 -0.73 -8.85
C PRO A 114 5.07 0.00 -10.01
N TYR A 115 5.60 1.17 -10.34
CA TYR A 115 5.20 1.91 -11.54
C TYR A 115 6.37 2.77 -12.03
N ILE A 116 6.32 3.15 -13.31
CA ILE A 116 7.31 4.03 -13.93
C ILE A 116 6.71 5.43 -14.05
N GLU A 117 7.41 6.44 -13.54
CA GLU A 117 6.98 7.83 -13.63
C GLU A 117 6.90 8.28 -15.09
N GLY A 118 5.77 8.88 -15.45
CA GLY A 118 5.51 9.33 -16.82
C GLY A 118 5.13 8.22 -17.81
N TYR A 119 5.00 6.97 -17.35
CA TYR A 119 4.63 5.85 -18.21
C TYR A 119 3.52 4.98 -17.57
N GLY A 120 2.32 5.04 -18.16
CA GLY A 120 1.13 4.39 -17.64
C GLY A 120 0.53 5.10 -16.42
N GLU A 121 -0.69 4.71 -16.04
CA GLU A 121 -1.31 5.23 -14.83
C GLU A 121 -0.90 4.37 -13.61
N PRO A 122 -0.37 4.98 -12.54
CA PRO A 122 -0.07 4.26 -11.32
C PRO A 122 -1.36 3.69 -10.74
N LYS A 123 -1.37 2.39 -10.45
CA LYS A 123 -2.51 1.76 -9.78
C LYS A 123 -2.66 2.34 -8.37
N PRO A 124 -3.91 2.56 -7.90
CA PRO A 124 -4.13 2.97 -6.53
C PRO A 124 -3.61 1.90 -5.57
N ALA A 125 -3.28 2.33 -4.34
CA ALA A 125 -2.88 1.40 -3.30
C ALA A 125 -3.95 0.32 -3.09
N ARG A 126 -3.52 -0.94 -3.12
CA ARG A 126 -4.38 -2.11 -2.90
C ARG A 126 -4.49 -2.36 -1.40
N SER A 127 -5.70 -2.27 -0.86
CA SER A 127 -5.96 -2.69 0.53
C SER A 127 -5.84 -4.20 0.65
N LEU A 128 -5.03 -4.68 1.59
CA LEU A 128 -4.97 -6.10 1.95
C LEU A 128 -6.07 -6.43 2.96
N GLU A 129 -6.07 -5.72 4.09
CA GLU A 129 -7.01 -5.94 5.17
C GLU A 129 -7.08 -4.77 6.16
N ILE A 130 -8.04 -4.84 7.07
CA ILE A 130 -8.16 -3.92 8.21
C ILE A 130 -8.18 -4.76 9.48
N VAL A 131 -7.17 -4.56 10.33
CA VAL A 131 -7.00 -5.29 11.59
C VAL A 131 -7.15 -4.38 12.79
N ARG A 132 -7.49 -4.97 13.93
CA ARG A 132 -7.32 -4.35 15.24
C ARG A 132 -5.85 -4.47 15.68
N PRO A 133 -5.36 -3.55 16.54
CA PRO A 133 -4.03 -3.65 17.12
C PRO A 133 -3.67 -5.04 17.66
N GLU A 134 -4.57 -5.66 18.43
CA GLU A 134 -4.35 -6.98 19.01
C GLU A 134 -4.34 -8.15 18.00
N GLU A 135 -4.84 -7.94 16.78
CA GLU A 135 -4.84 -8.96 15.72
C GLU A 135 -3.52 -8.96 14.93
N LEU A 136 -2.70 -7.91 15.07
CA LEU A 136 -1.44 -7.79 14.37
C LEU A 136 -0.36 -8.62 15.05
N THR A 137 0.19 -9.59 14.33
CA THR A 137 1.23 -10.50 14.81
C THR A 137 2.45 -10.48 13.89
N PRO A 138 3.64 -10.95 14.32
CA PRO A 138 4.82 -10.99 13.46
C PRO A 138 4.57 -11.84 12.21
N THR A 139 3.92 -13.00 12.37
CA THR A 139 3.54 -13.89 11.25
C THR A 139 2.68 -13.18 10.23
N LEU A 140 1.74 -12.34 10.67
CA LEU A 140 0.88 -11.57 9.75
C LEU A 140 1.69 -10.50 8.99
N ILE A 141 2.62 -9.81 9.67
CA ILE A 141 3.53 -8.84 9.03
C ILE A 141 4.44 -9.54 7.99
N TYR A 142 4.89 -10.76 8.27
CA TYR A 142 5.66 -11.57 7.32
C TYR A 142 4.83 -11.91 6.10
N ALA A 143 3.60 -12.39 6.28
CA ALA A 143 2.70 -12.70 5.18
C ALA A 143 2.38 -11.47 4.30
N HIS A 144 2.19 -10.28 4.90
CA HIS A 144 2.03 -9.04 4.13
C HIS A 144 3.29 -8.68 3.31
N THR A 145 4.47 -8.93 3.88
CA THR A 145 5.74 -8.67 3.20
C THR A 145 5.96 -9.66 2.06
N GLU A 146 5.62 -10.94 2.24
CA GLU A 146 5.62 -11.94 1.17
C GLU A 146 4.68 -11.55 0.03
N GLN A 147 3.48 -11.05 0.34
CA GLN A 147 2.55 -10.56 -0.69
C GLN A 147 3.14 -9.40 -1.49
N LEU A 148 3.79 -8.44 -0.83
CA LEU A 148 4.51 -7.38 -1.54
C LEU A 148 5.56 -7.98 -2.47
N LEU A 149 6.44 -8.85 -1.96
CA LEU A 149 7.53 -9.43 -2.75
C LEU A 149 7.01 -10.24 -3.95
N ASN A 150 5.92 -10.99 -3.77
CA ASN A 150 5.29 -11.72 -4.88
C ASN A 150 4.81 -10.77 -5.97
N ASP A 151 4.17 -9.66 -5.62
CA ASP A 151 3.74 -8.65 -6.59
C ASP A 151 4.94 -8.04 -7.35
N LEU A 152 6.07 -7.82 -6.66
CA LEU A 152 7.28 -7.30 -7.31
C LEU A 152 7.89 -8.31 -8.26
N ILE A 153 7.99 -9.57 -7.84
CA ILE A 153 8.56 -10.65 -8.65
C ILE A 153 7.73 -10.82 -9.91
N GLU A 154 6.39 -10.86 -9.79
CA GLU A 154 5.49 -10.94 -10.94
C GLU A 154 5.64 -9.73 -11.88
N TRP A 155 5.87 -8.53 -11.33
CA TRP A 155 6.10 -7.34 -12.14
C TRP A 155 7.42 -7.38 -12.90
N GLU A 156 8.51 -7.82 -12.25
CA GLU A 156 9.85 -7.88 -12.86
C GLU A 156 10.02 -9.04 -13.84
N ASP A 157 9.36 -10.17 -13.56
CA ASP A 157 9.38 -11.40 -14.37
C ASP A 157 8.24 -11.41 -15.41
N PHE A 158 7.68 -10.24 -15.73
CA PHE A 158 6.60 -10.17 -16.70
C PHE A 158 7.06 -10.62 -18.08
N ASP A 159 6.37 -11.63 -18.60
CA ASP A 159 6.47 -12.09 -19.97
C ASP A 159 5.20 -11.68 -20.74
N ASP A 160 5.36 -10.82 -21.76
CA ASP A 160 4.25 -10.30 -22.59
C ASP A 160 3.67 -11.37 -23.53
N ASP A 161 4.31 -12.54 -23.64
CA ASP A 161 3.88 -13.67 -24.48
C ASP A 161 2.81 -14.56 -23.81
N ASP A 162 2.47 -14.37 -22.52
CA ASP A 162 1.45 -15.17 -21.83
C ASP A 162 0.02 -14.59 -22.03
N HIS A 163 -0.56 -14.85 -23.21
CA HIS A 163 -1.92 -14.43 -23.58
C HIS A 163 -3.06 -14.98 -22.68
N GLY A 164 -2.76 -15.79 -21.65
CA GLY A 164 -3.74 -16.41 -20.75
C GLY A 164 -3.94 -15.72 -19.40
N ARG A 165 -3.00 -14.88 -18.95
CA ARG A 165 -3.09 -14.18 -17.64
C ARG A 165 -3.35 -12.70 -17.88
N LYS A 166 -4.36 -12.15 -17.19
CA LYS A 166 -4.51 -10.68 -17.13
C LYS A 166 -3.40 -10.15 -16.22
N PRO A 167 -2.42 -9.40 -16.73
CA PRO A 167 -1.30 -8.97 -15.90
C PRO A 167 -1.76 -8.07 -14.75
N ALA A 168 -1.05 -8.17 -13.62
CA ALA A 168 -1.27 -7.32 -12.45
C ALA A 168 -0.92 -5.83 -12.69
N PHE A 169 -0.52 -5.44 -13.89
CA PHE A 169 -0.21 -4.08 -14.36
C PHE A 169 -0.65 -3.92 -15.84
N GLN A 170 -0.59 -2.70 -16.36
CA GLN A 170 -0.79 -2.46 -17.79
C GLN A 170 0.52 -2.81 -18.51
N PRO A 171 0.51 -3.68 -19.54
CA PRO A 171 1.71 -4.01 -20.30
C PRO A 171 2.38 -2.75 -20.84
N ILE A 172 3.71 -2.68 -20.70
CA ILE A 172 4.52 -1.59 -21.22
C ILE A 172 4.82 -1.90 -22.69
N GLY A 173 4.04 -1.32 -23.60
CA GLY A 173 4.18 -1.53 -25.05
C GLY A 173 3.62 -0.37 -25.89
N PHE A 174 3.93 -0.34 -27.19
CA PHE A 174 3.52 0.69 -28.15
C PHE A 174 2.00 0.73 -28.46
N GLN A 175 1.13 0.27 -27.56
CA GLN A 175 -0.32 0.37 -27.76
C GLN A 175 -0.90 1.76 -27.50
N HIS A 176 -0.06 2.76 -27.18
CA HIS A 176 -0.48 4.15 -27.01
C HIS A 176 -0.10 5.06 -28.19
N SER A 177 -0.33 4.64 -29.45
CA SER A 177 -0.45 5.58 -30.61
C SER A 177 -0.93 4.91 -31.92
N LEU A 178 -1.99 4.10 -31.90
CA LEU A 178 -2.69 3.73 -33.15
C LEU A 178 -4.19 3.91 -32.97
N GLY A 179 -4.59 5.16 -32.75
CA GLY A 179 -6.00 5.49 -32.54
C GLY A 179 -6.23 6.99 -32.42
N ASN A 180 -5.86 7.74 -33.46
CA ASN A 180 -6.58 8.94 -33.93
C ASN A 180 -5.76 9.63 -35.03
N GLY A 181 -5.80 9.03 -36.21
CA GLY A 181 -5.23 9.59 -37.42
C GLY A 181 -6.13 9.34 -38.60
N GLU A 182 -7.44 9.63 -38.49
CA GLU A 182 -8.33 9.72 -39.65
C GLU A 182 -9.60 10.53 -39.28
N ASN A 183 -9.51 11.85 -39.49
CA ASN A 183 -10.62 12.67 -39.99
C ASN A 183 -10.08 14.06 -40.35
N ARG A 184 -9.52 14.14 -41.57
CA ARG A 184 -9.53 15.34 -42.42
C ARG A 184 -9.66 14.89 -43.87
#